data_AF-A0A6I8P0Y1-F1
#
_entry.id   AF-A0A6I8P0Y1-F1
#
_cell.length_a   1.000
_cell.length_b   1.000
_cell.length_c   1.000
_cell.angle_alpha   90.00
_cell.angle_beta   90.00
_cell.angle_gamma   90.00
#
_symmetry.space_group_name_H-M   'P 1'
#
loop_
_entity.id
_entity.type
_entity.pdbx_description
1 polymer ?
#
loop_
_entity_poly.entity_id
_entity_poly.type
_entity_poly.pdbx_seq_one_letter_code
_entity_poly.pdbx_strand_id
1 'polypeptide(L)'
;VLSIDLSPFPHLHLPASLQVSGQEDFSHQLYQRKLSTPLWPSSLGISDSCQYTASCLPKIAEKRKYNRDFLLSLRFCDIACQRPTRLVLLEGVTDATSERPEGWSQSIPEAESNDLQPFLPSTADTLQHSLHLTSVYSHFLPQQGCPEVTTVPLGLGATVDYIFFSAEPLEDGPRASHDRSRGRALKLLGRLSLLSEEVIWAANGLPNPFCSSDHLCLLASFEVEVAAP
;
A
#
# COMPACT_ATOMS: atom_id res chain seq x y z
N VAL A 1 -13.70 -11.68 6.78
CA VAL A 1 -12.37 -12.03 6.21
C VAL A 1 -12.39 -11.60 4.76
N LEU A 2 -11.65 -10.56 4.40
CA LEU A 2 -11.41 -10.22 3.00
C LEU A 2 -10.18 -11.04 2.56
N SER A 3 -10.37 -11.88 1.55
CA SER A 3 -9.30 -12.63 0.88
C SER A 3 -9.12 -11.99 -0.48
N ILE A 4 -7.91 -11.52 -0.78
CA ILE A 4 -7.57 -11.05 -2.12
C ILE A 4 -6.87 -12.21 -2.82
N ASP A 5 -7.54 -12.77 -3.83
CA ASP A 5 -6.96 -13.78 -4.71
C ASP A 5 -6.03 -13.07 -5.73
N LEU A 6 -4.75 -13.44 -5.71
CA LEU A 6 -3.76 -12.92 -6.65
C LEU A 6 -3.61 -13.80 -7.90
N SER A 7 -4.46 -14.81 -8.07
CA SER A 7 -4.48 -15.67 -9.25
C SER A 7 -4.91 -14.89 -10.51
N PRO A 8 -4.35 -15.20 -11.69
CA PRO A 8 -4.71 -14.51 -12.92
C PRO A 8 -6.16 -14.84 -13.32
N PHE A 9 -7.02 -13.81 -13.37
CA PHE A 9 -8.40 -13.95 -13.86
C PHE A 9 -8.44 -14.49 -15.31
N PRO A 10 -9.14 -15.59 -15.60
CA PRO A 10 -9.08 -16.25 -16.91
C PRO A 10 -9.91 -15.58 -18.03
N HIS A 11 -10.62 -14.47 -17.76
CA HIS A 11 -11.59 -13.91 -18.72
C HIS A 11 -11.49 -12.41 -19.03
N LEU A 12 -10.43 -11.71 -18.61
CA LEU A 12 -10.07 -10.42 -19.21
C LEU A 12 -8.59 -10.46 -19.60
N HIS A 13 -8.29 -10.19 -20.87
CA HIS A 13 -6.93 -10.02 -21.37
C HIS A 13 -6.30 -8.70 -20.89
N LEU A 14 -6.24 -8.46 -19.57
CA LEU A 14 -5.44 -7.39 -18.96
C LEU A 14 -4.55 -7.98 -17.85
N PRO A 15 -3.25 -7.64 -17.76
CA PRO A 15 -2.35 -8.23 -16.77
C PRO A 15 -2.62 -7.75 -15.33
N ALA A 16 -2.48 -8.66 -14.36
CA ALA A 16 -2.85 -8.48 -12.95
C ALA A 16 -2.18 -7.30 -12.20
N SER A 17 -1.00 -6.82 -12.62
CA SER A 17 -0.34 -5.70 -11.93
C SER A 17 -1.00 -4.35 -12.18
N LEU A 18 -1.75 -4.19 -13.27
CA LEU A 18 -2.51 -2.97 -13.56
C LEU A 18 -3.81 -2.87 -12.74
N GLN A 19 -4.21 -3.94 -12.06
CA GLN A 19 -5.51 -4.04 -11.39
C GLN A 19 -5.44 -3.89 -9.88
N VAL A 20 -4.25 -3.68 -9.30
CA VAL A 20 -4.10 -3.63 -7.83
C VAL A 20 -4.80 -2.41 -7.24
N SER A 21 -4.58 -1.21 -7.80
CA SER A 21 -5.25 0.01 -7.36
C SER A 21 -6.50 0.36 -8.17
N GLY A 22 -6.68 -0.25 -9.35
CA GLY A 22 -7.76 0.10 -10.28
C GLY A 22 -7.62 1.48 -10.93
N GLN A 23 -6.49 2.17 -10.73
CA GLN A 23 -6.23 3.48 -11.32
C GLN A 23 -5.79 3.34 -12.78
N GLU A 24 -6.11 4.36 -13.58
CA GLU A 24 -5.66 4.44 -14.97
C GLU A 24 -4.13 4.59 -15.03
N ASP A 25 -3.47 3.72 -15.81
CA ASP A 25 -2.03 3.77 -16.02
C ASP A 25 -1.72 4.47 -17.36
N PHE A 26 -1.28 5.73 -17.28
CA PHE A 26 -0.85 6.52 -18.43
C PHE A 26 0.62 6.29 -18.81
N SER A 27 1.33 5.37 -18.15
CA SER A 27 2.78 5.20 -18.32
C SER A 27 3.19 4.52 -19.64
N HIS A 28 2.24 4.12 -20.49
CA HIS A 28 2.46 3.40 -21.75
C HIS A 28 3.42 2.19 -21.62
N GLN A 29 3.57 1.62 -20.42
CA GLN A 29 4.51 0.53 -20.18
C GLN A 29 4.00 -0.77 -20.80
N LEU A 30 4.67 -1.19 -21.88
CA LEU A 30 4.39 -2.46 -22.59
C LEU A 30 4.75 -3.72 -21.78
N TYR A 31 5.47 -3.57 -20.67
CA TYR A 31 6.00 -4.68 -19.86
C TYR A 31 5.52 -4.60 -18.42
N GLN A 32 4.37 -5.20 -18.17
CA GLN A 32 3.80 -5.34 -16.83
C GLN A 32 4.35 -6.60 -16.15
N ARG A 33 4.93 -6.45 -14.95
CA ARG A 33 5.43 -7.59 -14.17
C ARG A 33 4.28 -8.25 -13.43
N LYS A 34 4.17 -9.57 -13.53
CA LYS A 34 3.28 -10.35 -12.66
C LYS A 34 3.71 -10.16 -11.20
N LEU A 35 2.73 -10.08 -10.29
CA LEU A 35 3.00 -10.11 -8.86
C LEU A 35 3.67 -11.45 -8.52
N SER A 36 4.76 -11.38 -7.75
CA SER A 36 5.44 -12.57 -7.24
C SER A 36 4.69 -13.12 -6.03
N THR A 37 4.74 -14.44 -5.87
CA THR A 37 4.35 -15.10 -4.62
C THR A 37 5.61 -15.65 -3.93
N PRO A 38 5.84 -15.31 -2.65
CA PRO A 38 5.09 -14.35 -1.83
C PRO A 38 5.24 -12.90 -2.32
N LEU A 39 4.29 -12.02 -1.96
CA LEU A 39 4.30 -10.62 -2.38
C LEU A 39 5.52 -9.85 -1.83
N TRP A 40 6.00 -10.24 -0.66
CA TRP A 40 7.16 -9.66 0.01
C TRP A 40 8.14 -10.74 0.48
N PRO A 41 9.43 -10.41 0.63
CA PRO A 41 10.43 -11.35 1.13
C PRO A 41 10.17 -11.73 2.60
N SER A 42 10.59 -12.93 2.99
CA SER A 42 10.49 -13.42 4.37
C SER A 42 11.22 -12.54 5.40
N SER A 43 12.25 -11.82 4.96
CA SER A 43 12.98 -10.84 5.77
C SER A 43 12.14 -9.65 6.23
N LEU A 44 10.99 -9.40 5.60
CA LEU A 44 10.04 -8.38 6.06
C LEU A 44 9.40 -8.75 7.40
N GLY A 45 9.35 -10.05 7.75
CA GLY A 45 8.76 -10.51 9.01
C GLY A 45 7.24 -10.32 9.08
N ILE A 46 6.55 -10.33 7.94
CA ILE A 46 5.09 -10.22 7.85
C ILE A 46 4.56 -11.50 7.17
N SER A 47 3.56 -12.14 7.76
CA SER A 47 2.86 -13.30 7.18
C SER A 47 1.78 -12.88 6.19
N ASP A 48 1.30 -13.80 5.34
CA ASP A 48 0.19 -13.54 4.41
C ASP A 48 -1.15 -13.23 5.10
N SER A 49 -1.22 -13.44 6.42
CA SER A 49 -2.32 -12.98 7.28
C SER A 49 -2.15 -11.53 7.78
N CYS A 50 -1.20 -10.78 7.18
CA CYS A 50 -0.86 -9.41 7.53
C CYS A 50 -0.52 -9.24 9.01
N GLN A 51 0.13 -10.24 9.62
CA GLN A 51 0.61 -10.20 11.00
C GLN A 51 2.13 -10.21 11.04
N TYR A 52 2.71 -9.59 12.07
CA TYR A 52 4.13 -9.77 12.33
C TYR A 52 4.40 -11.22 12.71
N THR A 53 5.35 -11.84 12.03
CA THR A 53 5.88 -13.13 12.48
C THR A 53 6.84 -12.84 13.63
N ALA A 54 6.68 -13.57 14.74
CA ALA A 54 7.71 -13.62 15.74
C ALA A 54 8.90 -14.33 15.10
N SER A 55 9.79 -13.59 14.48
CA SER A 55 11.05 -14.15 14.02
C SER A 55 11.79 -14.61 15.27
N CYS A 56 11.78 -15.93 15.51
CA CYS A 56 12.78 -16.60 16.32
C CYS A 56 14.11 -16.58 15.55
N LEU A 57 14.59 -15.39 15.18
CA LEU A 57 16.01 -15.16 15.08
C LEU A 57 16.42 -14.78 16.51
N PRO A 58 17.46 -15.40 17.09
CA PRO A 58 18.09 -14.80 18.24
C PRO A 58 18.31 -13.33 17.89
N LYS A 59 18.09 -12.43 18.84
CA LYS A 59 18.70 -11.10 18.82
C LYS A 59 20.23 -11.31 18.82
N ILE A 60 20.82 -11.89 17.76
CA ILE A 60 22.12 -11.47 17.30
C ILE A 60 21.90 -9.98 17.21
N ALA A 61 22.65 -9.25 18.03
CA ALA A 61 22.56 -7.82 18.08
C ALA A 61 22.73 -7.31 16.65
N GLU A 62 21.62 -7.10 15.94
CA GLU A 62 21.50 -6.17 14.84
C GLU A 62 21.68 -4.78 15.47
N LYS A 63 22.88 -4.53 16.00
CA LYS A 63 23.55 -3.29 15.69
C LYS A 63 23.68 -3.33 14.18
N ARG A 64 22.60 -2.97 13.47
CA ARG A 64 22.69 -2.55 12.09
C ARG A 64 23.63 -1.37 12.15
N LYS A 65 24.91 -1.64 11.93
CA LYS A 65 25.95 -0.62 11.89
C LYS A 65 25.75 0.06 10.56
N TYR A 66 24.72 0.89 10.47
CA TYR A 66 24.56 1.90 9.43
C TYR A 66 25.61 2.99 9.66
N ASN A 67 26.88 2.61 9.71
CA ASN A 67 27.97 3.56 9.73
C ASN A 67 28.05 4.20 8.35
N ARG A 68 28.74 5.35 8.30
CA ARG A 68 28.97 6.09 7.07
C ARG A 68 29.49 5.18 5.95
N ASP A 69 30.42 4.29 6.27
CA ASP A 69 31.07 3.44 5.25
C ASP A 69 30.11 2.40 4.64
N PHE A 70 29.21 1.81 5.44
CA PHE A 70 28.16 0.90 4.98
C PHE A 70 27.13 1.63 4.09
N LEU A 71 26.68 2.82 4.48
CA LEU A 71 25.73 3.57 3.65
C LEU A 71 26.35 4.03 2.33
N LEU A 72 27.63 4.40 2.35
CA LEU A 72 28.38 4.75 1.14
C LEU A 72 28.64 3.53 0.24
N SER A 73 28.80 2.32 0.80
CA SER A 73 28.95 1.10 -0.02
C SER A 73 27.70 0.79 -0.84
N LEU A 74 26.49 1.07 -0.31
CA LEU A 74 25.24 0.95 -1.06
C LEU A 74 25.12 2.00 -2.18
N ARG A 75 25.59 3.23 -1.93
CA ARG A 75 25.54 4.34 -2.89
C ARG A 75 26.55 4.19 -4.04
N PHE A 76 27.71 3.60 -3.77
CA PHE A 76 28.82 3.46 -4.73
C PHE A 76 29.15 2.00 -5.07
N CYS A 77 28.17 1.11 -4.95
CA CYS A 77 28.31 -0.26 -5.43
C CYS A 77 28.42 -0.27 -6.97
N ASP A 78 29.03 -1.31 -7.52
CA ASP A 78 29.35 -1.35 -8.95
C ASP A 78 28.10 -1.23 -9.84
N ILE A 79 26.94 -1.68 -9.36
CA ILE A 79 25.65 -1.52 -10.06
C ILE A 79 25.13 -0.08 -9.96
N ALA A 80 25.22 0.56 -8.79
CA ALA A 80 24.75 1.94 -8.58
C ALA A 80 25.61 2.98 -9.32
N CYS A 81 26.90 2.69 -9.53
CA CYS A 81 27.80 3.53 -10.31
C CYS A 81 27.65 3.35 -11.83
N GLN A 82 26.92 2.33 -12.29
CA GLN A 82 26.68 2.12 -13.72
C GLN A 82 25.48 2.94 -14.20
N ARG A 83 25.71 3.72 -15.27
CA ARG A 83 24.61 4.40 -15.97
C ARG A 83 23.69 3.36 -16.62
N PRO A 84 22.36 3.41 -16.40
CA PRO A 84 21.43 2.59 -17.14
C PRO A 84 21.51 2.89 -18.64
N THR A 85 21.67 1.86 -19.48
CA THR A 85 21.85 1.97 -20.94
C THR A 85 20.70 2.67 -21.68
N ARG A 86 19.51 2.78 -21.05
CA ARG A 86 18.32 3.43 -21.60
C ARG A 86 18.04 4.82 -21.03
N LEU A 87 18.87 5.33 -20.12
CA LEU A 87 18.66 6.65 -19.52
C LEU A 87 19.11 7.74 -20.51
N VAL A 88 18.14 8.49 -21.07
CA VAL A 88 18.40 9.64 -21.96
C VAL A 88 19.35 10.61 -21.28
N LEU A 89 20.38 11.07 -21.98
CA LEU A 89 21.34 12.06 -21.48
C LEU A 89 20.75 13.47 -21.64
N LEU A 90 20.50 14.12 -20.52
CA LEU A 90 20.04 15.49 -20.40
C LEU A 90 21.06 16.21 -19.52
N GLU A 91 21.77 17.16 -20.11
CA GLU A 91 22.80 17.96 -19.43
C GLU A 91 22.19 18.70 -18.22
N GLY A 92 22.85 18.61 -17.07
CA GLY A 92 22.38 19.11 -15.78
C GLY A 92 21.25 18.32 -15.11
N VAL A 93 20.70 17.26 -15.74
CA VAL A 93 19.56 16.49 -15.20
C VAL A 93 19.90 15.03 -15.00
N THR A 94 20.37 14.35 -16.05
CA THR A 94 20.70 12.92 -16.00
C THR A 94 22.16 12.64 -16.29
N ASP A 95 23.00 13.66 -16.41
CA ASP A 95 24.44 13.58 -16.66
C ASP A 95 25.28 13.35 -15.39
N ALA A 96 24.65 13.33 -14.21
CA ALA A 96 25.31 13.06 -12.94
C ALA A 96 26.04 11.70 -12.95
N THR A 97 27.36 11.73 -12.79
CA THR A 97 28.20 10.55 -12.59
C THR A 97 28.33 10.28 -11.09
N SER A 98 27.95 9.07 -10.65
CA SER A 98 28.24 8.63 -9.27
C SER A 98 29.70 8.19 -9.18
N GLU A 99 30.60 9.16 -9.09
CA GLU A 99 32.04 8.89 -8.96
C GLU A 99 32.40 8.53 -7.51
N ARG A 100 33.26 7.51 -7.38
CA ARG A 100 33.70 7.01 -6.08
C ARG A 100 34.75 7.97 -5.49
N PRO A 101 34.68 8.30 -4.18
CA PRO A 101 35.71 9.13 -3.54
C PRO A 101 37.12 8.51 -3.64
N GLU A 102 38.14 9.35 -3.83
CA GLU A 102 39.54 8.90 -3.89
C GLU A 102 39.97 8.22 -2.57
N GLY A 103 40.66 7.08 -2.68
CA GLY A 103 41.13 6.29 -1.54
C GLY A 103 40.16 5.22 -1.01
N TRP A 104 39.01 5.01 -1.66
CA TRP A 104 38.05 3.98 -1.25
C TRP A 104 38.54 2.56 -1.58
N SER A 105 38.75 1.75 -0.54
CA SER A 105 39.14 0.33 -0.66
C SER A 105 37.91 -0.57 -0.74
N GLN A 106 37.90 -1.55 -1.65
CA GLN A 106 36.82 -2.53 -1.85
C GLN A 106 36.73 -3.61 -0.75
N SER A 107 37.14 -3.31 0.49
CA SER A 107 36.88 -4.24 1.59
C SER A 107 35.39 -4.14 1.93
N ILE A 108 34.57 -4.86 1.17
CA ILE A 108 33.27 -5.31 1.66
C ILE A 108 33.60 -6.02 2.97
N PRO A 109 33.10 -5.55 4.13
CA PRO A 109 33.01 -6.46 5.25
C PRO A 109 32.10 -7.55 4.73
N GLU A 110 32.67 -8.73 4.45
CA GLU A 110 31.90 -9.94 4.20
C GLU A 110 31.00 -10.06 5.43
N ALA A 111 29.76 -9.59 5.31
CA ALA A 111 28.71 -9.99 6.20
C ALA A 111 28.61 -11.48 5.93
N GLU A 112 29.21 -12.28 6.81
CA GLU A 112 29.20 -13.73 6.72
C GLU A 112 27.80 -14.16 6.31
N SER A 113 27.65 -14.61 5.07
CA SER A 113 26.36 -14.97 4.49
C SER A 113 25.98 -16.37 4.97
N ASN A 114 26.01 -16.60 6.28
CA ASN A 114 25.65 -17.87 6.90
C ASN A 114 24.20 -17.94 7.34
N ASP A 115 23.40 -16.89 7.12
CA ASP A 115 21.96 -16.92 7.36
C ASP A 115 21.15 -17.18 6.08
N LEU A 116 21.58 -18.14 5.27
CA LEU A 116 20.66 -18.87 4.39
C LEU A 116 19.81 -19.81 5.26
N GLN A 117 18.97 -19.23 6.13
CA GLN A 117 17.84 -19.99 6.64
C GLN A 117 16.97 -20.39 5.44
N PRO A 118 16.45 -21.63 5.42
CA PRO A 118 15.64 -22.09 4.32
C PRO A 118 14.46 -21.14 4.17
N PHE A 119 14.42 -20.44 3.03
CA PHE A 119 13.26 -19.73 2.54
C PHE A 119 12.11 -20.72 2.61
N LEU A 120 11.25 -20.63 3.62
CA LEU A 120 9.98 -21.31 3.58
C LEU A 120 9.17 -20.51 2.57
N PRO A 121 8.94 -21.06 1.36
CA PRO A 121 8.08 -20.36 0.42
C PRO A 121 6.70 -20.37 1.06
N SER A 122 6.19 -19.21 1.43
CA SER A 122 4.75 -19.12 1.54
C SER A 122 4.21 -19.32 0.14
N THR A 123 3.51 -20.43 -0.05
CA THR A 123 2.85 -20.79 -1.30
C THR A 123 1.48 -20.13 -1.41
N ALA A 124 1.11 -19.26 -0.46
CA ALA A 124 -0.18 -18.59 -0.48
C ALA A 124 -0.16 -17.47 -1.53
N ASP A 125 -1.01 -17.62 -2.53
CA ASP A 125 -1.42 -16.58 -3.48
C ASP A 125 -2.50 -15.65 -2.90
N THR A 126 -2.87 -15.86 -1.64
CA THR A 126 -3.97 -15.16 -0.98
C THR A 126 -3.44 -14.35 0.19
N LEU A 127 -3.73 -13.05 0.19
CA LEU A 127 -3.52 -12.19 1.36
C LEU A 127 -4.81 -12.07 2.17
N GLN A 128 -4.67 -12.14 3.50
CA GLN A 128 -5.77 -12.05 4.45
C GLN A 128 -5.41 -11.11 5.60
N HIS A 129 -6.41 -10.54 6.26
CA HIS A 129 -6.24 -9.82 7.52
C HIS A 129 -7.35 -10.17 8.51
N SER A 130 -7.08 -10.00 9.81
CA SER A 130 -8.03 -10.27 10.89
C SER A 130 -8.95 -9.10 11.22
N LEU A 131 -8.73 -7.93 10.63
CA LEU A 131 -9.58 -6.75 10.84
C LEU A 131 -10.95 -6.94 10.17
N HIS A 132 -12.04 -6.69 10.90
CA HIS A 132 -13.36 -6.54 10.31
C HIS A 132 -13.58 -5.05 10.04
N LEU A 133 -13.48 -4.65 8.77
CA LEU A 133 -13.53 -3.24 8.36
C LEU A 133 -14.72 -3.01 7.45
N THR A 134 -15.37 -1.86 7.64
CA THR A 134 -16.44 -1.34 6.80
C THR A 134 -16.06 0.07 6.36
N SER A 135 -16.26 0.40 5.09
CA SER A 135 -16.08 1.78 4.60
C SER A 135 -17.22 2.65 5.11
N VAL A 136 -16.92 3.87 5.57
CA VAL A 136 -17.93 4.89 5.89
C VAL A 136 -18.72 5.28 4.65
N TYR A 137 -18.05 5.34 3.50
CA TYR A 137 -18.59 5.79 2.22
C TYR A 137 -18.98 4.61 1.34
N SER A 138 -20.11 4.73 0.64
CA SER A 138 -20.65 3.68 -0.24
C SER A 138 -20.02 3.71 -1.64
N HIS A 139 -19.19 4.72 -1.93
CA HIS A 139 -18.57 4.99 -3.24
C HIS A 139 -19.54 5.41 -4.35
N PHE A 140 -20.84 5.35 -4.08
CA PHE A 140 -21.90 5.79 -5.00
C PHE A 140 -22.92 6.65 -4.26
N LEU A 141 -23.38 7.70 -4.93
CA LEU A 141 -24.43 8.59 -4.45
C LEU A 141 -25.79 7.87 -4.47
N PRO A 142 -26.59 7.94 -3.38
CA PRO A 142 -27.84 7.18 -3.27
C PRO A 142 -28.90 7.49 -4.33
N GLN A 143 -28.93 8.73 -4.83
CA GLN A 143 -30.03 9.24 -5.65
C GLN A 143 -29.85 8.97 -7.15
N GLN A 144 -28.62 8.78 -7.62
CA GLN A 144 -28.32 8.66 -9.05
C GLN A 144 -27.40 7.47 -9.38
N GLY A 145 -26.86 6.77 -8.35
CA GLY A 145 -25.87 5.72 -8.57
C GLY A 145 -24.55 6.22 -9.18
N CYS A 146 -24.37 7.54 -9.28
CA CYS A 146 -23.14 8.15 -9.76
C CYS A 146 -22.02 7.93 -8.74
N PRO A 147 -20.77 7.71 -9.18
CA PRO A 147 -19.63 7.63 -8.28
C PRO A 147 -19.51 8.90 -7.42
N GLU A 148 -19.34 8.70 -6.11
CA GLU A 148 -18.77 9.73 -5.25
C GLU A 148 -17.28 9.87 -5.61
N VAL A 149 -16.73 11.07 -5.53
CA VAL A 149 -15.30 11.31 -5.80
C VAL A 149 -14.65 12.00 -4.60
N THR A 150 -13.37 11.71 -4.38
CA THR A 150 -12.57 12.31 -3.32
C THR A 150 -11.49 13.23 -3.89
N THR A 151 -11.12 13.06 -5.16
CA THR A 151 -10.21 13.94 -5.89
C THR A 151 -10.56 13.96 -7.39
N VAL A 152 -10.08 14.98 -8.10
CA VAL A 152 -10.23 15.10 -9.57
C VAL A 152 -8.87 15.43 -10.20
N PRO A 153 -7.89 14.52 -10.13
CA PRO A 153 -6.58 14.75 -10.73
C PRO A 153 -6.71 14.79 -12.25
N LEU A 154 -6.12 15.81 -12.87
CA LEU A 154 -6.11 15.97 -14.33
C LEU A 154 -7.51 15.97 -14.99
N GLY A 155 -8.55 16.24 -14.21
CA GLY A 155 -9.92 16.32 -14.70
C GLY A 155 -10.73 15.03 -14.67
N LEU A 156 -10.21 13.94 -14.11
CA LEU A 156 -10.95 12.68 -13.95
C LEU A 156 -11.27 12.43 -12.49
N GLY A 157 -12.54 12.25 -12.15
CA GLY A 157 -12.98 12.02 -10.79
C GLY A 157 -12.59 10.63 -10.28
N ALA A 158 -11.98 10.56 -9.10
CA ALA A 158 -11.60 9.29 -8.47
C ALA A 158 -11.92 9.30 -6.97
N THR A 159 -12.25 8.12 -6.44
CA THR A 159 -12.26 7.85 -5.00
C THR A 159 -10.99 7.10 -4.65
N VAL A 160 -10.11 7.74 -3.89
CA VAL A 160 -8.85 7.15 -3.39
C VAL A 160 -8.67 7.34 -1.88
N ASP A 161 -9.58 8.10 -1.25
CA ASP A 161 -9.58 8.38 0.17
C ASP A 161 -10.67 7.58 0.87
N TYR A 162 -10.35 7.00 2.02
CA TYR A 162 -11.24 6.10 2.74
C TYR A 162 -11.16 6.33 4.25
N ILE A 163 -12.31 6.24 4.90
CA ILE A 163 -12.39 6.01 6.34
C ILE A 163 -12.96 4.61 6.54
N PHE A 164 -12.14 3.70 7.04
CA PHE A 164 -12.57 2.37 7.44
C PHE A 164 -12.76 2.32 8.95
N PHE A 165 -13.80 1.63 9.41
CA PHE A 165 -14.08 1.42 10.83
C PHE A 165 -14.49 -0.01 11.10
N SER A 166 -14.34 -0.46 12.34
CA SER A 166 -14.80 -1.77 12.77
C SER A 166 -16.28 -1.71 13.15
N ALA A 167 -17.13 -2.23 12.28
CA ALA A 167 -18.57 -2.31 12.51
C ALA A 167 -18.95 -3.55 13.33
N GLU A 168 -20.07 -3.45 14.06
CA GLU A 168 -20.74 -4.59 14.70
C GLU A 168 -21.04 -5.63 13.61
N PRO A 169 -20.69 -6.91 13.78
CA PRO A 169 -21.17 -7.96 12.89
C PRO A 169 -22.70 -7.93 12.90
N LEU A 170 -23.32 -7.75 11.73
CA LEU A 170 -24.76 -7.98 11.58
C LEU A 170 -24.98 -9.46 11.95
N GLU A 171 -25.60 -9.72 13.10
CA GLU A 171 -25.71 -11.05 13.67
C GLU A 171 -26.22 -12.07 12.65
N ASP A 172 -25.40 -13.07 12.34
CA ASP A 172 -25.84 -14.26 11.60
C ASP A 172 -25.45 -15.51 12.41
N GLY A 173 -26.44 -16.02 13.15
CA GLY A 173 -26.48 -17.38 13.67
C GLY A 173 -25.72 -17.69 14.99
N PRO A 174 -26.24 -18.63 15.80
CA PRO A 174 -25.62 -19.02 17.06
C PRO A 174 -24.49 -20.02 16.80
N ARG A 175 -23.29 -19.55 16.43
CA ARG A 175 -22.03 -20.32 16.44
C ARG A 175 -20.85 -19.41 16.11
N ALA A 176 -20.32 -18.73 17.11
CA ALA A 176 -18.95 -18.23 17.03
C ALA A 176 -18.28 -18.37 18.38
N SER A 177 -17.34 -19.32 18.40
CA SER A 177 -16.39 -19.66 19.44
C SER A 177 -15.72 -18.41 20.02
N HIS A 178 -15.42 -18.47 21.32
CA HIS A 178 -14.61 -17.52 22.08
C HIS A 178 -13.37 -17.02 21.31
N ASP A 179 -13.48 -15.89 20.62
CA ASP A 179 -12.33 -15.07 20.24
C ASP A 179 -12.26 -13.85 21.17
N ARG A 180 -11.13 -13.71 21.84
CA ARG A 180 -10.90 -12.82 22.99
C ARG A 180 -10.55 -11.39 22.57
N SER A 181 -10.98 -10.98 21.38
CA SER A 181 -10.80 -9.63 20.84
C SER A 181 -12.13 -9.12 20.28
N ARG A 182 -13.21 -9.12 21.08
CA ARG A 182 -14.37 -8.25 20.81
C ARG A 182 -13.92 -6.80 20.99
N GLY A 183 -13.20 -6.29 20.00
CA GLY A 183 -12.98 -4.87 19.82
C GLY A 183 -14.35 -4.21 19.79
N ARG A 184 -14.56 -3.29 20.72
CA ARG A 184 -15.78 -2.52 20.87
C ARG A 184 -16.13 -1.87 19.54
N ALA A 185 -17.15 -2.39 18.88
CA ALA A 185 -17.46 -1.97 17.53
C ALA A 185 -18.00 -0.53 17.53
N LEU A 186 -17.70 0.17 16.44
CA LEU A 186 -18.12 1.54 16.22
C LEU A 186 -19.42 1.54 15.44
N LYS A 187 -20.36 2.38 15.88
CA LYS A 187 -21.60 2.63 15.15
C LYS A 187 -21.50 3.97 14.44
N LEU A 188 -21.68 3.96 13.12
CA LEU A 188 -21.68 5.17 12.31
C LEU A 188 -22.94 5.99 12.61
N LEU A 189 -22.78 7.21 13.13
CA LEU A 189 -23.88 8.15 13.41
C LEU A 189 -24.21 9.02 12.19
N GLY A 190 -23.20 9.36 11.40
CA GLY A 190 -23.36 10.19 10.21
C GLY A 190 -22.04 10.45 9.51
N ARG A 191 -22.14 10.96 8.28
CA ARG A 191 -20.99 11.35 7.44
C ARG A 191 -21.29 12.63 6.68
N LEU A 192 -20.27 13.40 6.34
CA LEU A 192 -20.39 14.47 5.36
C LEU A 192 -20.48 13.85 3.97
N SER A 193 -21.57 14.09 3.24
CA SER A 193 -21.77 13.57 1.89
C SER A 193 -20.70 14.10 0.93
N LEU A 194 -20.17 13.22 0.08
CA LEU A 194 -19.29 13.58 -1.02
C LEU A 194 -20.09 14.10 -2.22
N LEU A 195 -19.36 14.62 -3.20
CA LEU A 195 -19.91 15.19 -4.44
C LEU A 195 -19.64 14.25 -5.61
N SER A 196 -20.41 14.41 -6.69
CA SER A 196 -20.08 13.79 -7.98
C SER A 196 -19.03 14.61 -8.73
N GLU A 197 -18.38 13.99 -9.71
CA GLU A 197 -17.44 14.65 -10.61
C GLU A 197 -18.08 15.87 -11.30
N GLU A 198 -19.33 15.75 -11.76
CA GLU A 198 -20.08 16.82 -12.43
C GLU A 198 -20.21 18.09 -11.59
N VAL A 199 -20.48 17.93 -10.29
CA VAL A 199 -20.62 19.06 -9.36
C VAL A 199 -19.27 19.74 -9.12
N ILE A 200 -18.19 18.96 -9.03
CA ILE A 200 -16.85 19.51 -8.88
C ILE A 200 -16.44 20.28 -10.14
N TRP A 201 -16.76 19.76 -11.33
CA TRP A 201 -16.53 20.47 -12.58
C TRP A 201 -17.33 21.76 -12.70
N ALA A 202 -18.58 21.77 -12.24
CA ALA A 202 -19.38 22.99 -12.16
C ALA A 202 -18.76 24.06 -11.23
N ALA A 203 -17.88 23.65 -10.30
CA ALA A 203 -17.12 24.51 -9.41
C ALA A 203 -15.67 24.79 -9.89
N ASN A 204 -15.38 24.56 -11.17
CA ASN A 204 -14.05 24.71 -11.79
C ASN A 204 -12.97 23.74 -11.27
N GLY A 205 -13.36 22.51 -10.92
CA GLY A 205 -12.41 21.46 -10.53
C GLY A 205 -11.85 21.65 -9.12
N LEU A 206 -10.74 20.98 -8.83
CA LEU A 206 -9.94 21.15 -7.62
C LEU A 206 -8.45 21.31 -7.97
N PRO A 207 -7.68 22.09 -7.19
CA PRO A 207 -8.15 23.04 -6.18
C PRO A 207 -8.87 24.23 -6.82
N ASN A 208 -9.69 24.94 -6.05
CA ASN A 208 -10.46 26.11 -6.50
C ASN A 208 -10.57 27.17 -5.37
N PRO A 209 -11.17 28.34 -5.60
CA PRO A 209 -11.25 29.41 -4.58
C PRO A 209 -11.94 29.03 -3.26
N PHE A 210 -12.75 27.96 -3.24
CA PHE A 210 -13.43 27.45 -2.05
C PHE A 210 -12.67 26.27 -1.40
N CYS A 211 -11.92 25.51 -2.20
CA CYS A 211 -11.19 24.32 -1.78
C CYS A 211 -9.71 24.46 -2.13
N SER A 212 -8.86 24.68 -1.13
CA SER A 212 -7.42 24.84 -1.31
C SER A 212 -6.65 23.53 -1.55
N SER A 213 -7.35 22.39 -1.51
CA SER A 213 -6.80 21.05 -1.72
C SER A 213 -7.38 20.46 -3.01
N ASP A 214 -6.61 19.59 -3.66
CA ASP A 214 -7.06 18.72 -4.76
C ASP A 214 -7.87 17.50 -4.26
N HIS A 215 -7.96 17.32 -2.94
CA HIS A 215 -8.80 16.31 -2.28
C HIS A 215 -9.94 16.94 -1.46
N LEU A 216 -11.10 16.29 -1.46
CA LEU A 216 -12.23 16.58 -0.58
C LEU A 216 -12.01 15.98 0.81
N CYS A 217 -12.42 16.71 1.84
CA CYS A 217 -12.33 16.24 3.22
C CYS A 217 -13.40 15.17 3.49
N LEU A 218 -12.98 14.00 3.98
CA LEU A 218 -13.87 12.98 4.50
C LEU A 218 -14.13 13.26 5.99
N LEU A 219 -15.40 13.16 6.41
CA LEU A 219 -15.81 13.40 7.79
C LEU A 219 -16.88 12.40 8.22
N ALA A 220 -16.66 11.77 9.37
CA ALA A 220 -17.55 10.79 9.95
C ALA A 220 -17.71 11.03 11.45
N SER A 221 -18.88 10.71 11.99
CA SER A 221 -19.17 10.71 13.42
C SER A 221 -19.51 9.30 13.87
N PHE A 222 -18.91 8.86 14.97
CA PHE A 222 -19.06 7.51 15.49
C PHE A 222 -19.53 7.52 16.94
N GLU A 223 -20.38 6.56 17.27
CA GLU A 223 -20.71 6.16 18.63
C GLU A 223 -19.88 4.94 19.01
N VAL A 224 -19.41 4.92 20.26
CA VAL A 224 -18.61 3.85 20.82
C VAL A 224 -19.32 3.40 22.09
N GLU A 225 -19.60 2.11 22.30
CA GLU A 225 -20.36 1.64 23.48
C GLU A 225 -19.48 1.27 24.69
N VAL A 226 -19.38 2.13 25.72
CA VAL A 226 -18.42 1.87 26.83
C VAL A 226 -19.05 0.79 27.71
N ALA A 227 -18.50 -0.42 27.70
CA ALA A 227 -18.82 -1.38 28.74
C ALA A 227 -18.43 -0.75 30.09
N ALA A 228 -19.41 -0.58 30.98
CA ALA A 228 -19.16 -0.12 32.34
C ALA A 228 -18.13 -1.06 33.02
N PRO A 229 -17.22 -0.51 33.84
CA PRO A 229 -16.18 -1.29 34.50
C PRO A 229 -16.73 -2.39 35.44
#